data_AF-A0A497S0G2-F1
#
_entry.id   AF-A0A497S0G2-F1
#
_cell.length_a   1.000
_cell.length_b   1.000
_cell.length_c   1.000
_cell.angle_alpha   90.00
_cell.angle_beta   90.00
_cell.angle_gamma   90.00
#
_symmetry.space_group_name_H-M   'P 1'
#
loop_
_entity.id
_entity.type
_entity.pdbx_description
1 polymer ?
#
loop_
_entity_poly.entity_id
_entity_poly.type
_entity_poly.pdbx_seq_one_letter_code
_entity_poly.pdbx_strand_id
1 'polypeptide(L)'
;MKARKEFFDELKKLQLHNDVMKEIILVHEGVKPLTRIMLPQSQLKSFQEFLREYGFYIAESGYKVISKRDRGKGGWRNKILRIVSADSREGDPFYYIAKSEEIAEEAKAAEFLSSDKSGQLLGYPECCQKFFKKYFTLADEKQCDFVLYTLSETREDYPYDFYNNNASRYFGYSLLSHFPCSFNCKESSSLAKSYYDVLKKYSKEWADMFLYWQRSAIIYTEYRGVFLLKNFELDGNVLRYGDSYWPYSTIINENLHILNRADNILINSKNNFSARKGERVLKNFKGENVGLMIFG
;
A
#
# COMPACT_ATOMS: atom_id res chain seq x y z
N MET A 1 14.39 7.22 -24.15
CA MET A 1 14.91 6.07 -23.36
C MET A 1 16.10 6.47 -22.48
N LYS A 2 17.14 7.17 -23.00
CA LYS A 2 18.33 7.56 -22.21
C LYS A 2 18.00 8.38 -20.95
N ALA A 3 17.14 9.40 -21.05
CA ALA A 3 16.74 10.22 -19.91
C ALA A 3 15.98 9.47 -18.80
N ARG A 4 15.10 8.50 -19.15
CA ARG A 4 14.37 7.69 -18.15
C ARG A 4 15.28 6.75 -17.38
N LYS A 5 16.23 6.12 -18.08
CA LYS A 5 17.19 5.21 -17.45
C LYS A 5 18.07 5.96 -16.45
N GLU A 6 18.63 7.08 -16.88
CA GLU A 6 19.43 7.97 -16.03
C GLU A 6 18.66 8.43 -14.80
N PHE A 7 17.44 8.95 -14.99
CA PHE A 7 16.53 9.31 -13.88
C PHE A 7 16.35 8.18 -12.87
N PHE A 8 16.06 6.96 -13.35
CA PHE A 8 15.84 5.80 -12.48
C PHE A 8 17.11 5.35 -11.76
N ASP A 9 18.25 5.40 -12.44
CA ASP A 9 19.54 5.03 -11.87
C ASP A 9 19.95 6.01 -10.76
N GLU A 10 19.76 7.32 -10.94
CA GLU A 10 19.96 8.32 -9.90
C GLU A 10 18.95 8.17 -8.75
N LEU A 11 17.66 7.94 -9.04
CA LEU A 11 16.64 7.73 -8.02
C LEU A 11 16.96 6.51 -7.13
N LYS A 12 17.48 5.42 -7.71
CA LYS A 12 17.91 4.23 -6.96
C LYS A 12 19.06 4.52 -5.99
N LYS A 13 19.98 5.45 -6.32
CA LYS A 13 21.10 5.80 -5.42
C LYS A 13 20.63 6.42 -4.11
N LEU A 14 19.42 6.99 -4.09
CA LEU A 14 18.83 7.55 -2.88
C LEU A 14 18.34 6.48 -1.88
N GLN A 15 18.29 5.21 -2.30
CA GLN A 15 17.90 4.06 -1.46
C GLN A 15 16.56 4.30 -0.75
N LEU A 16 15.61 4.91 -1.47
CA LEU A 16 14.25 5.13 -0.98
C LEU A 16 13.46 3.83 -1.04
N HIS A 17 12.40 3.75 -0.25
CA HIS A 17 11.46 2.64 -0.34
C HIS A 17 10.80 2.59 -1.73
N ASN A 18 10.52 1.38 -2.23
CA ASN A 18 9.89 1.17 -3.54
C ASN A 18 8.60 1.97 -3.73
N ASP A 19 7.78 2.08 -2.68
CA ASP A 19 6.55 2.88 -2.75
C ASP A 19 6.86 4.35 -3.03
N VAL A 20 7.88 4.94 -2.38
CA VAL A 20 8.27 6.34 -2.62
C VAL A 20 8.84 6.51 -4.02
N MET A 21 9.73 5.62 -4.45
CA MET A 21 10.31 5.68 -5.80
C MET A 21 9.24 5.62 -6.88
N LYS A 22 8.26 4.72 -6.72
CA LYS A 22 7.10 4.61 -7.61
C LYS A 22 6.37 5.94 -7.68
N GLU A 23 6.01 6.53 -6.53
CA GLU A 23 5.30 7.80 -6.50
C GLU A 23 6.02 8.92 -7.27
N ILE A 24 7.34 9.04 -7.10
CA ILE A 24 8.14 10.05 -7.80
C ILE A 24 8.17 9.82 -9.31
N ILE A 25 8.27 8.56 -9.77
CA ILE A 25 8.18 8.21 -11.20
C ILE A 25 6.79 8.56 -11.76
N LEU A 26 5.71 8.29 -11.01
CA LEU A 26 4.34 8.59 -11.45
C LEU A 26 4.11 10.10 -11.60
N VAL A 27 4.66 10.91 -10.70
CA VAL A 27 4.65 12.38 -10.84
C VAL A 27 5.56 12.82 -11.98
N HIS A 28 6.71 12.17 -12.18
CA HIS A 28 7.62 12.51 -13.28
C HIS A 28 6.95 12.41 -14.64
N GLU A 29 6.15 11.36 -14.85
CA GLU A 29 5.45 11.08 -16.11
C GLU A 29 4.09 11.79 -16.21
N GLY A 30 3.68 12.55 -15.18
CA GLY A 30 2.42 13.28 -15.19
C GLY A 30 1.17 12.42 -15.10
N VAL A 31 1.30 11.11 -14.83
CA VAL A 31 0.14 10.24 -14.58
C VAL A 31 -0.44 10.43 -13.19
N LYS A 32 0.37 10.97 -12.27
CA LYS A 32 -0.10 11.48 -10.98
C LYS A 32 0.25 12.97 -10.87
N PRO A 33 -0.70 13.84 -10.51
CA PRO A 33 -0.44 15.29 -10.43
C PRO A 33 0.57 15.67 -9.34
N LEU A 34 0.52 14.97 -8.20
CA LEU A 34 1.44 15.16 -7.09
C LEU A 34 1.54 13.89 -6.23
N THR A 35 2.51 13.86 -5.33
CA THR A 35 2.57 12.87 -4.26
C THR A 35 2.83 13.51 -2.91
N ARG A 36 2.38 12.85 -1.85
CA ARG A 36 2.62 13.24 -0.46
C ARG A 36 3.42 12.13 0.22
N ILE A 37 4.60 12.47 0.73
CA ILE A 37 5.47 11.51 1.39
C ILE A 37 5.96 12.04 2.74
N MET A 38 6.43 11.12 3.57
CA MET A 38 7.24 11.42 4.75
C MET A 38 8.60 10.78 4.53
N LEU A 39 9.67 11.51 4.81
CA LEU A 39 11.03 11.02 4.70
C LEU A 39 11.83 11.32 5.97
N PRO A 40 12.72 10.41 6.40
CA PRO A 40 13.66 10.70 7.48
C PRO A 40 14.55 11.90 7.12
N GLN A 41 14.87 12.72 8.11
CA GLN A 41 15.72 13.90 7.93
C GLN A 41 17.08 13.57 7.28
N SER A 42 17.62 12.38 7.53
CA SER A 42 18.89 11.91 6.98
C SER A 42 18.90 11.77 5.45
N GLN A 43 17.74 11.57 4.82
CA GLN A 43 17.60 11.42 3.37
C GLN A 43 17.13 12.71 2.69
N LEU A 44 16.72 13.73 3.45
CA LEU A 44 16.05 14.91 2.91
C LEU A 44 16.93 15.72 1.96
N LYS A 45 18.20 15.96 2.33
CA LYS A 45 19.08 16.86 1.57
C LYS A 45 19.35 16.32 0.16
N SER A 46 19.80 15.08 0.04
CA SER A 46 20.08 14.44 -1.25
C SER A 46 18.80 14.27 -2.08
N PHE A 47 17.67 14.01 -1.42
CA PHE A 47 16.38 13.93 -2.09
C PHE A 47 15.92 15.28 -2.65
N GLN A 48 16.06 16.38 -1.90
CA GLN A 48 15.74 17.72 -2.39
C GLN A 48 16.66 18.16 -3.54
N GLU A 49 17.94 17.80 -3.50
CA GLU A 49 18.88 18.03 -4.59
C GLU A 49 18.43 17.31 -5.87
N PHE A 50 18.10 16.01 -5.76
CA PHE A 50 17.54 15.23 -6.85
C PHE A 50 16.25 15.84 -7.41
N LEU A 51 15.30 16.22 -6.55
CA LEU A 51 14.04 16.82 -6.99
C LEU A 51 14.27 18.11 -7.78
N ARG A 52 15.16 19.00 -7.31
CA ARG A 52 15.50 20.24 -8.03
C ARG A 52 16.16 19.96 -9.38
N GLU A 53 17.11 19.04 -9.42
CA GLU A 53 17.81 18.65 -10.65
C GLU A 53 16.84 18.19 -11.73
N TYR A 54 15.81 17.42 -11.34
CA TYR A 54 14.80 16.91 -12.26
C TYR A 54 13.54 17.79 -12.35
N GLY A 55 13.61 19.04 -11.91
CA GLY A 55 12.54 20.04 -12.10
C GLY A 55 11.24 19.69 -11.36
N PHE A 56 11.34 19.18 -10.14
CA PHE A 56 10.21 19.06 -9.23
C PHE A 56 10.20 20.21 -8.23
N TYR A 57 9.01 20.54 -7.76
CA TYR A 57 8.76 21.42 -6.63
C TYR A 57 8.43 20.57 -5.41
N ILE A 58 8.89 21.03 -4.25
CA ILE A 58 8.63 20.40 -2.95
C ILE A 58 8.11 21.46 -1.99
N ALA A 59 6.91 21.24 -1.46
CA ALA A 59 6.35 22.05 -0.39
C ALA A 59 6.40 21.24 0.92
N GLU A 60 6.97 21.83 1.97
CA GLU A 60 7.02 21.24 3.31
C GLU A 60 5.84 21.71 4.16
N SER A 61 5.23 20.81 4.92
CA SER A 61 4.17 21.15 5.86
C SER A 61 4.65 22.10 6.96
N GLY A 62 3.83 23.08 7.34
CA GLY A 62 4.11 24.00 8.47
C GLY A 62 3.98 23.35 9.87
N TYR A 63 4.06 22.02 9.95
CA TYR A 63 3.87 21.20 11.13
C TYR A 63 4.56 19.85 10.93
N LYS A 64 4.68 19.07 12.01
CA LYS A 64 5.15 17.69 11.97
C LYS A 64 4.08 16.75 12.51
N VAL A 65 4.13 15.50 12.08
CA VAL A 65 3.24 14.44 12.57
C VAL A 65 4.03 13.38 13.33
N ILE A 66 3.47 12.95 14.45
CA ILE A 66 3.98 11.80 15.20
C ILE A 66 3.04 10.65 14.92
N SER A 67 3.55 9.66 14.19
CA SER A 67 2.78 8.50 13.76
C SER A 67 3.10 7.27 14.61
N LYS A 68 2.09 6.44 14.88
CA LYS A 68 2.26 5.19 15.63
C LYS A 68 2.70 4.08 14.68
N ARG A 69 3.54 3.17 15.15
CA ARG A 69 3.75 1.89 14.45
C ARG A 69 2.55 0.98 14.65
N ASP A 70 2.06 0.45 13.53
CA ASP A 70 0.97 -0.50 13.52
C ASP A 70 1.48 -1.86 14.01
N ARG A 71 0.72 -2.45 14.92
CA ARG A 71 0.97 -3.76 15.50
C ARG A 71 0.78 -4.84 14.44
N GLY A 72 1.85 -5.59 14.18
CA GLY A 72 1.81 -6.72 13.25
C GLY A 72 1.85 -6.32 11.76
N LYS A 73 2.17 -5.07 11.42
CA LYS A 73 2.26 -4.59 10.03
C LYS A 73 3.68 -4.25 9.58
N GLY A 74 4.70 -4.89 10.13
CA GLY A 74 6.07 -4.76 9.60
C GLY A 74 6.65 -3.34 9.70
N GLY A 75 6.22 -2.56 10.69
CA GLY A 75 6.71 -1.19 10.91
C GLY A 75 5.94 -0.10 10.19
N TRP A 76 4.89 -0.44 9.43
CA TRP A 76 3.96 0.53 8.84
C TRP A 76 3.35 1.45 9.89
N ARG A 77 2.99 2.66 9.45
CA ARG A 77 2.43 3.72 10.28
C ARG A 77 1.26 4.37 9.55
N ASN A 78 0.08 3.77 9.64
CA ASN A 78 -1.11 4.35 9.01
C ASN A 78 -1.77 5.43 9.89
N LYS A 79 -1.62 5.35 11.22
CA LYS A 79 -2.24 6.29 12.15
C LYS A 79 -1.31 7.42 12.61
N ILE A 80 -1.76 8.66 12.39
CA ILE A 80 -1.22 9.87 13.01
C ILE A 80 -1.77 9.96 14.44
N LEU A 81 -0.90 10.09 15.45
CA LEU A 81 -1.32 10.24 16.85
C LEU A 81 -1.52 11.69 17.25
N ARG A 82 -0.60 12.55 16.81
CA ARG A 82 -0.62 13.97 17.13
C ARG A 82 0.10 14.77 16.06
N ILE A 83 -0.38 15.99 15.89
CA ILE A 83 0.29 17.06 15.15
C ILE A 83 1.07 17.89 16.17
N VAL A 84 2.31 18.24 15.82
CA VAL A 84 3.19 19.10 16.63
C VAL A 84 3.73 20.24 15.77
N SER A 85 4.27 21.28 16.42
CA SER A 85 4.83 22.44 15.71
C SER A 85 5.99 22.04 14.78
N ALA A 86 6.24 22.84 13.73
CA ALA A 86 7.36 22.62 12.82
C ALA A 86 8.72 22.61 13.54
N ASP A 87 8.87 23.43 14.59
CA ASP A 87 10.10 23.53 15.39
C ASP A 87 10.29 22.37 16.38
N SER A 88 9.30 21.46 16.50
CA SER A 88 9.40 20.28 17.34
C SER A 88 10.61 19.43 16.96
N ARG A 89 11.33 18.93 17.98
CA ARG A 89 12.39 17.92 17.81
C ARG A 89 11.84 16.53 17.50
N GLU A 90 10.55 16.33 17.69
CA GLU A 90 9.84 15.09 17.41
C GLU A 90 8.93 15.21 16.19
N GLY A 91 8.67 14.06 15.55
CA GLY A 91 7.80 13.95 14.39
C GLY A 91 8.50 14.23 13.07
N ASP A 92 7.81 13.92 11.99
CA ASP A 92 8.30 14.13 10.63
C ASP A 92 7.31 15.02 9.88
N PRO A 93 7.78 15.96 9.02
CA PRO A 93 6.88 16.75 8.18
C PRO A 93 6.34 15.91 7.01
N PHE A 94 5.25 16.39 6.42
CA PHE A 94 4.83 15.97 5.09
C PHE A 94 5.53 16.80 4.02
N TYR A 95 5.89 16.14 2.94
CA TYR A 95 6.38 16.77 1.72
C TYR A 95 5.42 16.52 0.57
N TYR A 96 4.99 17.60 -0.08
CA TYR A 96 4.12 17.59 -1.25
C TYR A 96 4.97 17.87 -2.48
N ILE A 97 5.01 16.91 -3.41
CA ILE A 97 5.95 16.91 -4.53
C ILE A 97 5.16 16.90 -5.83
N ALA A 98 5.41 17.89 -6.68
CA ALA A 98 4.72 18.06 -7.95
C ALA A 98 5.66 18.63 -9.02
N LYS A 99 5.21 18.66 -10.28
CA LYS A 99 5.89 19.37 -11.37
C LYS A 99 5.55 20.86 -11.43
N SER A 100 4.59 21.31 -10.62
CA SER A 100 4.18 22.71 -10.49
C SER A 100 4.24 23.14 -9.03
N GLU A 101 4.84 24.31 -8.77
CA GLU A 101 4.87 24.94 -7.44
C GLU A 101 3.46 25.19 -6.91
N GLU A 102 2.57 25.69 -7.76
CA GLU A 102 1.18 25.98 -7.44
C GLU A 102 0.46 24.72 -6.92
N ILE A 103 0.62 23.59 -7.61
CA ILE A 103 -0.01 22.32 -7.20
C ILE A 103 0.56 21.83 -5.86
N ALA A 104 1.88 21.97 -5.64
CA ALA A 104 2.51 21.54 -4.40
C ALA A 104 2.02 22.37 -3.20
N GLU A 105 1.97 23.69 -3.34
CA GLU A 105 1.48 24.60 -2.31
C GLU A 105 -0.04 24.48 -2.09
N GLU A 106 -0.81 24.27 -3.16
CA GLU A 106 -2.25 24.01 -3.04
C GLU A 106 -2.53 22.72 -2.26
N ALA A 107 -1.80 21.63 -2.53
CA ALA A 107 -1.94 20.38 -1.80
C ALA A 107 -1.58 20.52 -0.32
N LYS A 108 -0.51 21.26 -0.01
CA LYS A 108 -0.12 21.60 1.36
C LYS A 108 -1.22 22.38 2.09
N ALA A 109 -1.86 23.34 1.42
CA ALA A 109 -2.97 24.09 2.00
C ALA A 109 -4.23 23.23 2.17
N ALA A 110 -4.53 22.35 1.21
CA ALA A 110 -5.73 21.53 1.19
C ALA A 110 -5.81 20.53 2.36
N GLU A 111 -4.68 20.03 2.85
CA GLU A 111 -4.61 19.05 3.96
C GLU A 111 -5.34 19.54 5.22
N PHE A 112 -5.35 20.86 5.48
CA PHE A 112 -6.04 21.46 6.62
C PHE A 112 -7.48 21.87 6.34
N LEU A 113 -7.82 22.11 5.07
CA LEU A 113 -9.08 22.73 4.68
C LEU A 113 -10.14 21.69 4.32
N SER A 114 -9.74 20.58 3.67
CA SER A 114 -10.68 19.59 3.18
C SER A 114 -9.98 18.28 2.79
N SER A 115 -10.38 17.17 3.42
CA SER A 115 -9.95 15.83 3.02
C SER A 115 -10.39 15.48 1.60
N ASP A 116 -11.52 16.02 1.12
CA ASP A 116 -12.01 15.88 -0.26
C ASP A 116 -11.03 16.48 -1.23
N LYS A 117 -10.67 17.74 -1.00
CA LYS A 117 -9.75 18.47 -1.87
C LYS A 117 -8.39 17.78 -1.90
N SER A 118 -7.93 17.29 -0.76
CA SER A 118 -6.67 16.54 -0.65
C SER A 118 -6.69 15.26 -1.48
N GLY A 119 -7.76 14.46 -1.39
CA GLY A 119 -7.92 13.23 -2.18
C GLY A 119 -8.02 13.49 -3.68
N GLN A 120 -8.74 14.54 -4.09
CA GLN A 120 -8.84 14.97 -5.49
C GLN A 120 -7.50 15.41 -6.06
N LEU A 121 -6.77 16.27 -5.34
CA LEU A 121 -5.45 16.74 -5.75
C LEU A 121 -4.45 15.59 -5.86
N LEU A 122 -4.54 14.55 -5.03
CA LEU A 122 -3.72 13.34 -5.14
C LEU A 122 -4.12 12.42 -6.29
N GLY A 123 -5.20 12.74 -7.02
CA GLY A 123 -5.70 11.94 -8.15
C GLY A 123 -6.46 10.68 -7.73
N TYR A 124 -7.02 10.64 -6.52
CA TYR A 124 -7.77 9.47 -6.05
C TYR A 124 -9.19 9.42 -6.63
N PRO A 125 -9.71 8.23 -7.01
CA PRO A 125 -11.07 8.12 -7.52
C PRO A 125 -12.12 8.61 -6.52
N GLU A 126 -13.17 9.27 -7.01
CA GLU A 126 -14.25 9.81 -6.17
C GLU A 126 -14.93 8.71 -5.31
N CYS A 127 -15.13 7.52 -5.88
CA CYS A 127 -15.69 6.38 -5.14
C CYS A 127 -14.81 5.96 -3.94
N CYS A 128 -13.48 6.02 -4.09
CA CYS A 128 -12.52 5.69 -3.05
C CYS A 128 -12.46 6.78 -1.98
N GLN A 129 -12.61 8.05 -2.36
CA GLN A 129 -12.73 9.15 -1.40
C GLN A 129 -14.01 9.02 -0.54
N LYS A 130 -15.14 8.69 -1.17
CA LYS A 130 -16.41 8.42 -0.46
C LYS A 130 -16.26 7.25 0.51
N PHE A 131 -15.62 6.16 0.09
CA PHE A 131 -15.31 5.02 0.94
C PHE A 131 -14.42 5.40 2.12
N PHE A 132 -13.34 6.16 1.89
CA PHE A 132 -12.46 6.63 2.95
C PHE A 132 -13.23 7.39 4.03
N LYS A 133 -14.08 8.35 3.64
CA LYS A 133 -14.93 9.09 4.59
C LYS A 133 -15.89 8.20 5.36
N LYS A 134 -16.56 7.27 4.66
CA LYS A 134 -17.53 6.34 5.26
C LYS A 134 -16.90 5.52 6.40
N TYR A 135 -15.65 5.08 6.22
CA TYR A 135 -14.97 4.20 7.16
C TYR A 135 -13.94 4.87 8.05
N PHE A 136 -13.65 6.16 7.87
CA PHE A 136 -12.55 6.83 8.56
C PHE A 136 -12.61 6.67 10.07
N THR A 137 -13.75 6.96 10.70
CA THR A 137 -13.91 6.82 12.16
C THR A 137 -13.65 5.39 12.63
N LEU A 138 -14.23 4.39 11.94
CA LEU A 138 -14.06 2.97 12.29
C LEU A 138 -12.61 2.48 12.05
N ALA A 139 -11.94 2.99 11.02
CA ALA A 139 -10.55 2.69 10.77
C ALA A 139 -9.64 3.35 11.81
N ASP A 140 -9.93 4.60 12.19
CA ASP A 140 -9.16 5.33 13.18
C ASP A 140 -9.22 4.67 14.56
N GLU A 141 -10.37 4.12 14.97
CA GLU A 141 -10.50 3.33 16.21
C GLU A 141 -9.52 2.15 16.29
N LYS A 142 -9.02 1.68 15.14
CA LYS A 142 -8.00 0.62 15.03
C LYS A 142 -6.63 1.24 14.72
N GLN A 143 -6.15 1.05 13.49
CA GLN A 143 -4.81 1.46 13.05
C GLN A 143 -4.87 2.39 11.83
N CYS A 144 -6.03 2.95 11.49
CA CYS A 144 -6.29 3.71 10.27
C CYS A 144 -6.00 2.88 8.99
N ASP A 145 -6.24 1.57 9.08
CA ASP A 145 -6.02 0.62 8.01
C ASP A 145 -7.37 0.16 7.42
N PHE A 146 -7.52 0.28 6.09
CA PHE A 146 -8.80 0.07 5.43
C PHE A 146 -8.89 -1.25 4.65
N VAL A 147 -7.89 -2.13 4.75
CA VAL A 147 -7.90 -3.41 4.01
C VAL A 147 -9.14 -4.25 4.34
N LEU A 148 -9.51 -4.38 5.62
CA LEU A 148 -10.68 -5.17 6.02
C LEU A 148 -12.01 -4.50 5.64
N TYR A 149 -12.07 -3.17 5.61
CA TYR A 149 -13.25 -2.45 5.14
C TYR A 149 -13.40 -2.59 3.62
N THR A 150 -12.29 -2.57 2.87
CA THR A 150 -12.26 -2.87 1.44
C THR A 150 -12.81 -4.28 1.18
N LEU A 151 -12.36 -5.26 1.97
CA LEU A 151 -12.86 -6.63 1.89
C LEU A 151 -14.37 -6.71 2.15
N SER A 152 -14.87 -5.98 3.16
CA SER A 152 -16.29 -5.98 3.51
C SER A 152 -17.19 -5.36 2.44
N GLU A 153 -16.70 -4.37 1.70
CA GLU A 153 -17.43 -3.73 0.61
C GLU A 153 -17.27 -4.46 -0.74
N THR A 154 -16.34 -5.41 -0.82
CA THR A 154 -16.17 -6.25 -2.01
C THR A 154 -17.26 -7.32 -2.01
N ARG A 155 -18.26 -7.16 -2.88
CA ARG A 155 -19.44 -8.05 -2.93
C ARG A 155 -19.18 -9.31 -3.71
N GLU A 156 -18.39 -9.22 -4.78
CA GLU A 156 -18.08 -10.37 -5.63
C GLU A 156 -17.18 -11.36 -4.89
N ASP A 157 -17.25 -12.63 -5.26
CA ASP A 157 -16.37 -13.66 -4.75
C ASP A 157 -14.97 -13.57 -5.37
N TYR A 158 -14.02 -14.25 -4.75
CA TYR A 158 -12.66 -14.36 -5.26
C TYR A 158 -12.59 -15.23 -6.52
N PRO A 159 -11.54 -15.11 -7.35
CA PRO A 159 -10.42 -14.17 -7.21
C PRO A 159 -10.83 -12.71 -7.49
N TYR A 160 -10.26 -11.79 -6.73
CA TYR A 160 -10.42 -10.34 -6.93
C TYR A 160 -9.39 -9.82 -7.94
N ASP A 161 -9.65 -8.65 -8.52
CA ASP A 161 -8.70 -7.98 -9.42
C ASP A 161 -7.37 -7.68 -8.70
N PHE A 162 -6.30 -8.34 -9.14
CA PHE A 162 -4.97 -8.19 -8.56
C PHE A 162 -4.44 -6.75 -8.63
N TYR A 163 -4.89 -5.93 -9.57
CA TYR A 163 -4.50 -4.51 -9.62
C TYR A 163 -4.92 -3.74 -8.35
N ASN A 164 -5.95 -4.21 -7.65
CA ASN A 164 -6.44 -3.61 -6.40
C ASN A 164 -5.86 -4.21 -5.13
N ASN A 165 -4.86 -5.10 -5.20
CA ASN A 165 -4.25 -5.70 -4.00
C ASN A 165 -3.38 -4.71 -3.21
N ASN A 166 -4.03 -3.71 -2.60
CA ASN A 166 -3.35 -2.69 -1.80
C ASN A 166 -2.61 -3.28 -0.59
N ALA A 167 -2.98 -4.47 -0.11
CA ALA A 167 -2.28 -5.15 0.98
C ALA A 167 -0.85 -5.57 0.62
N SER A 168 -0.49 -5.64 -0.67
CA SER A 168 0.92 -5.81 -1.08
C SER A 168 1.84 -4.67 -0.60
N ARG A 169 1.28 -3.52 -0.19
CA ARG A 169 2.03 -2.41 0.42
C ARG A 169 2.82 -2.83 1.65
N TYR A 170 2.34 -3.78 2.45
CA TYR A 170 3.10 -4.19 3.65
C TYR A 170 4.44 -4.85 3.32
N PHE A 171 4.64 -5.20 2.05
CA PHE A 171 5.87 -5.74 1.50
C PHE A 171 6.58 -4.78 0.55
N GLY A 172 6.02 -3.58 0.35
CA GLY A 172 6.58 -2.48 -0.43
C GLY A 172 6.32 -2.52 -1.93
N TYR A 173 5.23 -3.16 -2.36
CA TYR A 173 4.96 -3.38 -3.79
C TYR A 173 3.50 -3.13 -4.19
N SER A 174 2.83 -2.17 -3.55
CA SER A 174 1.48 -1.75 -3.99
C SER A 174 1.57 -0.79 -5.17
N LEU A 175 0.76 -1.03 -6.21
CA LEU A 175 0.60 -0.06 -7.29
C LEU A 175 -0.19 1.17 -6.81
N LEU A 176 -1.16 1.00 -5.90
CA LEU A 176 -2.02 2.06 -5.40
C LEU A 176 -1.44 2.76 -4.16
N SER A 177 -1.66 4.07 -4.06
CA SER A 177 -1.33 4.89 -2.87
C SER A 177 -2.55 5.12 -1.96
N HIS A 178 -3.75 4.80 -2.45
CA HIS A 178 -5.01 4.84 -1.70
C HIS A 178 -5.56 3.43 -1.48
N PHE A 179 -6.45 3.28 -0.50
CA PHE A 179 -7.24 2.07 -0.34
C PHE A 179 -8.41 2.10 -1.35
N PRO A 180 -8.57 1.09 -2.20
CA PRO A 180 -9.70 1.05 -3.13
C PRO A 180 -11.01 0.82 -2.36
N CYS A 181 -12.15 1.29 -2.89
CA CYS A 181 -13.44 1.10 -2.21
C CYS A 181 -13.96 -0.35 -2.25
N SER A 182 -13.38 -1.18 -3.12
CA SER A 182 -13.63 -2.60 -3.30
C SER A 182 -12.40 -3.20 -3.99
N PHE A 183 -12.10 -4.48 -3.76
CA PHE A 183 -11.04 -5.17 -4.51
C PHE A 183 -11.37 -5.39 -5.99
N ASN A 184 -12.58 -5.02 -6.44
CA ASN A 184 -12.97 -4.96 -7.86
C ASN A 184 -13.29 -3.53 -8.32
N CYS A 185 -12.76 -2.50 -7.66
CA CYS A 185 -12.94 -1.10 -8.05
C CYS A 185 -12.31 -0.84 -9.43
N LYS A 186 -13.13 -0.54 -10.43
CA LYS A 186 -12.68 -0.36 -11.84
C LYS A 186 -11.76 0.85 -11.99
N GLU A 187 -12.05 1.94 -11.29
CA GLU A 187 -11.26 3.18 -11.34
C GLU A 187 -9.86 2.97 -10.75
N SER A 188 -9.79 2.28 -9.61
CA SER A 188 -8.51 1.92 -8.99
C SER A 188 -7.72 0.95 -9.86
N SER A 189 -8.38 -0.04 -10.46
CA SER A 189 -7.74 -0.99 -11.38
C SER A 189 -7.16 -0.29 -12.60
N SER A 190 -7.89 0.67 -13.17
CA SER A 190 -7.44 1.47 -14.30
C SER A 190 -6.20 2.31 -13.95
N LEU A 191 -6.18 2.92 -12.76
CA LEU A 191 -5.02 3.66 -12.26
C LEU A 191 -3.81 2.72 -12.04
N ALA A 192 -4.00 1.61 -11.34
CA ALA A 192 -2.92 0.65 -11.10
C ALA A 192 -2.32 0.11 -12.41
N LYS A 193 -3.15 -0.14 -13.42
CA LYS A 193 -2.69 -0.55 -14.75
C LYS A 193 -1.87 0.54 -15.44
N SER A 194 -2.35 1.80 -15.43
CA SER A 194 -1.61 2.92 -16.01
C SER A 194 -0.27 3.15 -15.29
N TYR A 195 -0.25 2.99 -13.97
CA TYR A 195 0.95 3.07 -13.16
C TYR A 195 1.95 1.98 -13.55
N TYR A 196 1.53 0.72 -13.62
CA TYR A 196 2.39 -0.38 -14.09
C TYR A 196 2.95 -0.12 -15.49
N ASP A 197 2.12 0.36 -16.43
CA ASP A 197 2.55 0.72 -17.78
C ASP A 197 3.61 1.84 -17.79
N VAL A 198 3.54 2.77 -16.85
CA VAL A 198 4.59 3.76 -16.61
C VAL A 198 5.86 3.12 -16.05
N LEU A 199 5.79 2.33 -14.98
CA LEU A 199 6.97 1.75 -14.35
C LEU A 199 7.78 0.88 -15.33
N LYS A 200 7.10 0.13 -16.21
CA LYS A 200 7.73 -0.67 -17.26
C LYS A 200 8.62 0.15 -18.20
N LYS A 201 8.31 1.43 -18.42
CA LYS A 201 9.13 2.32 -19.27
C LYS A 201 10.48 2.66 -18.64
N TYR A 202 10.61 2.51 -17.32
CA TYR A 202 11.85 2.75 -16.55
C TYR A 202 12.61 1.46 -16.30
N SER A 203 11.92 0.42 -15.84
CA SER A 203 12.47 -0.93 -15.67
C SER A 203 11.35 -1.96 -15.67
N LYS A 204 11.35 -2.83 -16.69
CA LYS A 204 10.38 -3.94 -16.78
C LYS A 204 10.54 -4.89 -15.60
N GLU A 205 11.77 -5.24 -15.24
CA GLU A 205 12.07 -6.14 -14.12
C GLU A 205 11.52 -5.60 -12.80
N TRP A 206 11.77 -4.32 -12.49
CA TRP A 206 11.27 -3.70 -11.28
C TRP A 206 9.74 -3.55 -11.30
N ALA A 207 9.14 -3.20 -12.44
CA ALA A 207 7.69 -3.13 -12.59
C ALA A 207 7.02 -4.51 -12.42
N ASP A 208 7.64 -5.57 -12.94
CA ASP A 208 7.13 -6.93 -12.83
C ASP A 208 7.19 -7.43 -11.38
N MET A 209 8.11 -6.92 -10.55
CA MET A 209 8.05 -7.18 -9.11
C MET A 209 6.73 -6.68 -8.51
N PHE A 210 6.24 -5.48 -8.85
CA PHE A 210 4.93 -5.03 -8.38
C PHE A 210 3.82 -5.99 -8.78
N LEU A 211 3.77 -6.45 -10.03
CA LEU A 211 2.77 -7.43 -10.46
C LEU A 211 2.91 -8.77 -9.75
N TYR A 212 4.15 -9.22 -9.58
CA TYR A 212 4.45 -10.43 -8.81
C TYR A 212 3.81 -10.31 -7.44
N TRP A 213 4.04 -9.23 -6.69
CA TRP A 213 3.46 -9.00 -5.36
C TRP A 213 1.94 -8.78 -5.36
N GLN A 214 1.39 -8.13 -6.37
CA GLN A 214 -0.06 -7.93 -6.54
C GLN A 214 -0.81 -9.26 -6.74
N ARG A 215 -0.25 -10.22 -7.49
CA ARG A 215 -0.81 -11.57 -7.72
C ARG A 215 -0.49 -12.50 -6.55
N SER A 216 -1.32 -12.49 -5.51
CA SER A 216 -1.16 -13.38 -4.34
C SER A 216 -2.47 -13.60 -3.62
N ALA A 217 -2.49 -14.59 -2.73
CA ALA A 217 -3.44 -14.58 -1.64
C ALA A 217 -2.84 -13.89 -0.40
N ILE A 218 -3.66 -13.13 0.30
CA ILE A 218 -3.31 -12.40 1.51
C ILE A 218 -4.16 -12.94 2.65
N ILE A 219 -3.51 -13.42 3.69
CA ILE A 219 -4.12 -13.61 5.01
C ILE A 219 -3.79 -12.36 5.81
N TYR A 220 -4.79 -11.49 5.98
CA TYR A 220 -4.66 -10.30 6.80
C TYR A 220 -5.23 -10.56 8.18
N THR A 221 -4.46 -10.21 9.20
CA THR A 221 -4.97 -10.07 10.56
C THR A 221 -4.66 -8.68 11.05
N GLU A 222 -5.60 -8.02 11.71
CA GLU A 222 -5.45 -6.62 12.12
C GLU A 222 -4.19 -6.43 12.98
N TYR A 223 -3.94 -7.33 13.93
CA TYR A 223 -2.88 -7.17 14.94
C TYR A 223 -1.81 -8.28 14.95
N ARG A 224 -1.97 -9.34 14.16
CA ARG A 224 -1.15 -10.57 14.27
C ARG A 224 -0.46 -10.97 12.98
N GLY A 225 -0.13 -9.98 12.13
CA GLY A 225 0.57 -10.20 10.88
C GLY A 225 -0.31 -10.05 9.65
N VAL A 226 0.34 -9.68 8.55
CA VAL A 226 -0.16 -9.87 7.19
C VAL A 226 0.75 -10.90 6.54
N PHE A 227 0.15 -11.93 5.97
CA PHE A 227 0.84 -13.04 5.38
C PHE A 227 0.46 -13.13 3.91
N LEU A 228 1.46 -13.30 3.06
CA LEU A 228 1.29 -13.35 1.64
C LEU A 228 1.68 -14.74 1.14
N LEU A 229 0.75 -15.37 0.43
CA LEU A 229 0.89 -16.69 -0.17
C LEU A 229 1.09 -16.52 -1.68
N LYS A 230 2.22 -17.04 -2.18
CA LYS A 230 2.58 -17.07 -3.60
C LYS A 230 2.37 -18.44 -4.19
N ASN A 231 2.30 -18.47 -5.52
CA ASN A 231 2.19 -19.70 -6.32
C ASN A 231 1.11 -20.62 -5.77
N PHE A 232 -0.07 -20.04 -5.54
CA PHE A 232 -1.19 -20.77 -4.98
C PHE A 232 -2.06 -21.32 -6.11
N GLU A 233 -2.76 -22.41 -5.81
CA GLU A 233 -3.80 -22.97 -6.65
C GLU A 233 -5.11 -22.94 -5.89
N LEU A 234 -6.20 -22.58 -6.58
CA LEU A 234 -7.54 -22.56 -6.00
C LEU A 234 -8.38 -23.65 -6.66
N ASP A 235 -8.83 -24.61 -5.86
CA ASP A 235 -9.75 -25.67 -6.27
C ASP A 235 -11.01 -25.59 -5.40
N GLY A 236 -12.08 -25.04 -5.96
CA GLY A 236 -13.30 -24.73 -5.22
C GLY A 236 -13.03 -23.82 -4.02
N ASN A 237 -13.20 -24.37 -2.81
CA ASN A 237 -12.97 -23.66 -1.55
C ASN A 237 -11.65 -24.04 -0.87
N VAL A 238 -10.72 -24.67 -1.58
CA VAL A 238 -9.40 -25.04 -1.06
C VAL A 238 -8.32 -24.28 -1.81
N LEU A 239 -7.55 -23.47 -1.08
CA LEU A 239 -6.35 -22.81 -1.60
C LEU A 239 -5.11 -23.60 -1.19
N ARG A 240 -4.38 -24.15 -2.14
CA ARG A 240 -3.10 -24.85 -1.94
C ARG A 240 -1.94 -23.90 -2.19
N TYR A 241 -0.87 -24.01 -1.42
CA TYR A 241 0.34 -23.20 -1.57
C TYR A 241 1.56 -23.97 -1.05
N GLY A 242 2.77 -23.54 -1.42
CA GLY A 242 3.99 -23.97 -0.72
C GLY A 242 5.00 -24.78 -1.52
N ASP A 243 4.90 -24.86 -2.85
CA ASP A 243 5.83 -25.70 -3.63
C ASP A 243 7.29 -25.21 -3.64
N SER A 244 7.61 -24.00 -3.19
CA SER A 244 9.02 -23.53 -3.11
C SER A 244 9.31 -22.35 -2.19
N TYR A 245 8.30 -21.65 -1.64
CA TYR A 245 8.52 -20.42 -0.87
C TYR A 245 7.57 -20.35 0.34
N TRP A 246 8.15 -20.10 1.51
CA TRP A 246 7.43 -19.79 2.74
C TRP A 246 6.51 -18.58 2.54
N PRO A 247 5.35 -18.51 3.23
CA PRO A 247 4.59 -17.28 3.32
C PRO A 247 5.48 -16.10 3.67
N TYR A 248 5.42 -15.02 2.88
CA TYR A 248 6.01 -13.76 3.30
C TYR A 248 5.20 -13.21 4.46
N SER A 249 5.87 -12.65 5.47
CA SER A 249 5.20 -12.17 6.66
C SER A 249 5.76 -10.83 7.12
N THR A 250 4.86 -9.98 7.61
CA THR A 250 5.20 -8.73 8.27
C THR A 250 5.68 -8.91 9.72
N ILE A 251 5.56 -10.13 10.27
CA ILE A 251 5.97 -10.46 11.64
C ILE A 251 6.27 -11.95 11.81
N ILE A 252 7.23 -12.30 12.66
CA ILE A 252 7.47 -13.69 13.06
C ILE A 252 6.62 -13.97 14.31
N ASN A 253 5.64 -14.86 14.19
CA ASN A 253 4.78 -15.27 15.30
C ASN A 253 4.17 -16.66 15.06
N GLU A 254 3.32 -17.11 15.99
CA GLU A 254 2.60 -18.38 15.91
C GLU A 254 1.82 -18.57 14.60
N ASN A 255 1.20 -17.51 14.05
CA ASN A 255 0.47 -17.62 12.79
C ASN A 255 1.43 -17.97 11.64
N LEU A 256 2.60 -17.34 11.57
CA LEU A 256 3.63 -17.70 10.58
C LEU A 256 4.04 -19.17 10.73
N HIS A 257 4.34 -19.62 11.94
CA HIS A 257 4.73 -21.02 12.19
C HIS A 257 3.64 -22.03 11.82
N ILE A 258 2.37 -21.64 11.91
CA ILE A 258 1.24 -22.47 11.49
C ILE A 258 1.12 -22.49 9.97
N LEU A 259 1.18 -21.33 9.31
CA LEU A 259 1.12 -21.22 7.86
C LEU A 259 2.32 -21.91 7.18
N ASN A 260 3.47 -21.91 7.82
CA ASN A 260 4.67 -22.66 7.39
C ASN A 260 4.47 -24.18 7.44
N ARG A 261 3.57 -24.69 8.27
CA ARG A 261 3.29 -26.14 8.41
C ARG A 261 2.05 -26.58 7.64
N ALA A 262 1.18 -25.65 7.29
CA ALA A 262 0.01 -25.90 6.49
C ALA A 262 0.40 -25.98 5.00
N ASP A 263 -0.29 -26.85 4.27
CA ASP A 263 -0.16 -27.03 2.82
C ASP A 263 -1.42 -26.54 2.07
N ASN A 264 -2.50 -26.25 2.81
CA ASN A 264 -3.71 -25.70 2.23
C ASN A 264 -4.52 -24.85 3.23
N ILE A 265 -5.38 -23.99 2.68
CA ILE A 265 -6.39 -23.22 3.40
C ILE A 265 -7.77 -23.69 2.94
N LEU A 266 -8.60 -24.17 3.87
CA LEU A 266 -10.03 -24.41 3.63
C LEU A 266 -10.81 -23.13 3.88
N ILE A 267 -11.56 -22.68 2.88
CA ILE A 267 -12.27 -21.41 2.88
C ILE A 267 -13.74 -21.66 3.20
N ASN A 268 -14.24 -21.10 4.30
CA ASN A 268 -15.67 -21.09 4.61
C ASN A 268 -16.30 -19.75 4.24
N SER A 269 -15.57 -18.65 4.46
CA SER A 269 -15.91 -17.31 4.00
C SER A 269 -14.67 -16.41 4.02
N LYS A 270 -14.81 -15.16 3.51
CA LYS A 270 -13.74 -14.14 3.51
C LYS A 270 -13.15 -13.85 4.88
N ASN A 271 -13.90 -14.08 5.97
CA ASN A 271 -13.48 -13.85 7.36
C ASN A 271 -13.51 -15.13 8.21
N ASN A 272 -13.62 -16.31 7.59
CA ASN A 272 -13.63 -17.61 8.26
C ASN A 272 -12.96 -18.69 7.39
N PHE A 273 -11.77 -19.13 7.76
CA PHE A 273 -11.01 -20.13 7.02
C PHE A 273 -10.07 -20.89 7.95
N SER A 274 -9.58 -22.04 7.49
CA SER A 274 -8.77 -22.94 8.31
C SER A 274 -7.47 -23.27 7.60
N ALA A 275 -6.33 -23.05 8.25
CA ALA A 275 -5.04 -23.57 7.78
C ALA A 275 -4.93 -25.05 8.14
N ARG A 276 -4.61 -25.89 7.15
CA ARG A 276 -4.58 -27.35 7.29
C ARG A 276 -3.29 -27.95 6.76
N LYS A 277 -2.95 -29.13 7.28
CA LYS A 277 -1.98 -30.04 6.69
C LYS A 277 -2.72 -31.31 6.26
N GLY A 278 -2.90 -31.49 4.96
CA GLY A 278 -3.90 -32.40 4.41
C GLY A 278 -5.30 -32.08 4.97
N GLU A 279 -5.94 -33.07 5.59
CA GLU A 279 -7.26 -32.96 6.23
C GLU A 279 -7.19 -32.33 7.64
N ARG A 280 -6.01 -32.35 8.30
CA ARG A 280 -5.88 -31.92 9.69
C ARG A 280 -5.89 -30.40 9.80
N VAL A 281 -6.85 -29.86 10.56
CA VAL A 281 -6.89 -28.44 10.92
C VAL A 281 -5.77 -28.11 11.91
N LEU A 282 -4.91 -27.16 11.53
CA LEU A 282 -3.87 -26.61 12.40
C LEU A 282 -4.34 -25.35 13.13
N LYS A 283 -5.14 -24.50 12.46
CA LYS A 283 -5.72 -23.28 13.04
C LYS A 283 -6.94 -22.81 12.28
N ASN A 284 -7.92 -22.28 13.02
CA ASN A 284 -9.03 -21.54 12.48
C ASN A 284 -8.74 -20.03 12.58
N PHE A 285 -8.93 -19.34 11.47
CA PHE A 285 -8.86 -17.90 11.32
C PHE A 285 -10.29 -17.39 11.16
N LYS A 286 -10.85 -16.75 12.19
CA LYS A 286 -12.23 -16.27 12.19
C LYS A 286 -12.35 -14.93 12.92
N GLY A 287 -13.22 -14.06 12.42
CA GLY A 287 -13.68 -12.84 13.10
C GLY A 287 -13.47 -11.57 12.29
N GLU A 288 -13.97 -10.46 12.81
CA GLU A 288 -13.96 -9.14 12.15
C GLU A 288 -12.56 -8.56 11.89
N ASN A 289 -11.53 -9.07 12.58
CA ASN A 289 -10.14 -8.60 12.50
C ASN A 289 -9.27 -9.52 11.63
N VAL A 290 -9.90 -10.36 10.81
CA VAL A 290 -9.26 -11.38 9.98
C VAL A 290 -9.90 -11.35 8.60
N GLY A 291 -9.08 -11.44 7.55
CA GLY A 291 -9.56 -11.50 6.17
C GLY A 291 -8.66 -12.36 5.30
N LEU A 292 -9.26 -13.19 4.45
CA LEU A 292 -8.60 -13.86 3.34
C LEU A 292 -8.99 -13.15 2.04
N MET A 293 -7.99 -12.70 1.30
CA MET A 293 -8.15 -12.11 -0.03
C MET A 293 -7.34 -12.92 -1.02
N ILE A 294 -7.91 -13.26 -2.16
CA ILE A 294 -7.25 -14.06 -3.19
C ILE A 294 -7.31 -13.24 -4.47
N PHE A 295 -6.14 -12.91 -5.03
CA PHE A 295 -6.01 -12.04 -6.19
C PHE A 295 -5.47 -12.83 -7.38
N GLY A 296 -6.19 -12.82 -8.50
CA GLY A 296 -5.92 -13.62 -9.70
C GLY A 296 -5.94 -12.79 -10.97
#